data_AF-A0A7J9R6B4-F1
#
_entry.id   AF-A0A7J9R6B4-F1
#
_cell.length_a   1.000
_cell.length_b   1.000
_cell.length_c   1.000
_cell.angle_alpha   90.00
_cell.angle_beta   90.00
_cell.angle_gamma   90.00
#
_symmetry.space_group_name_H-M   'P 1'
#
loop_
_entity.id
_entity.type
_entity.pdbx_description
1 polymer ?
#
loop_
_entity_poly.entity_id
_entity_poly.type
_entity_poly.pdbx_seq_one_letter_code
_entity_poly.pdbx_strand_id
1 'polypeptide(L)'
;HEKLSQGVKIKSIFYEKAMVSSTRGEVVKKLKKFIDSGDIQRMMTRKIGAAVILNEKQSCLIFPNTEGKLDAGYAFVGEDFLFHQWCFDYFNYSWYNATPFVEKRLEKS
;
A
#
# COMPACT_ATOMS: atom_id res chain seq x y z
N HIS A 1 1.65 -12.32 10.30
CA HIS A 1 2.08 -13.31 9.28
C HIS A 1 1.09 -14.44 9.06
N GLU A 2 0.16 -14.71 9.98
CA GLU A 2 -0.79 -15.83 9.85
C GLU A 2 -1.55 -15.86 8.52
N LYS A 3 -2.06 -14.71 8.04
CA LYS A 3 -2.71 -14.61 6.73
C LYS A 3 -1.79 -14.95 5.55
N LEU A 4 -0.52 -14.52 5.60
CA LEU A 4 0.48 -14.88 4.58
C LEU A 4 0.75 -16.39 4.59
N SER A 5 0.83 -17.00 5.78
CA SER A 5 0.96 -18.46 5.91
C SER A 5 -0.27 -19.23 5.40
N GLN A 6 -1.44 -18.59 5.34
CA GLN A 6 -2.68 -19.13 4.75
C GLN A 6 -2.76 -18.90 3.23
N GLY A 7 -1.70 -18.38 2.59
CA GLY A 7 -1.63 -18.16 1.14
C GLY A 7 -2.20 -16.82 0.67
N VAL A 8 -2.58 -15.91 1.58
CA VAL A 8 -2.98 -14.55 1.20
C VAL A 8 -1.77 -13.81 0.64
N LYS A 9 -1.94 -13.21 -0.54
CA LYS A 9 -0.92 -12.38 -1.18
C LYS A 9 -1.15 -10.91 -0.90
N ILE A 10 -0.08 -10.15 -0.76
CA ILE A 10 -0.13 -8.71 -0.48
C ILE A 10 0.55 -7.97 -1.62
N LYS A 11 -0.17 -7.00 -2.19
CA LYS A 11 0.40 -6.00 -3.11
C LYS A 11 0.34 -4.64 -2.45
N SER A 12 1.44 -3.90 -2.52
CA SER A 12 1.54 -2.56 -1.92
C SER A 12 2.32 -1.60 -2.79
N ILE A 13 1.92 -0.33 -2.78
CA ILE A 13 2.60 0.76 -3.48
C ILE A 13 2.98 1.80 -2.44
N PHE A 14 4.27 2.11 -2.35
CA PHE A 14 4.81 3.09 -1.40
C PHE A 14 5.01 4.44 -2.09
N TYR A 15 4.77 5.54 -1.38
CA TYR A 15 5.32 6.82 -1.81
C TYR A 15 6.83 6.80 -1.61
N GLU A 16 7.60 7.16 -2.64
CA GLU A 16 9.05 6.96 -2.61
C GLU A 16 9.74 7.74 -1.49
N LYS A 17 9.17 8.88 -1.05
CA LYS A 17 9.67 9.69 0.08
C LYS A 17 8.84 9.53 1.35
N ALA A 18 8.14 8.40 1.51
CA ALA A 18 7.40 8.15 2.75
C ALA A 18 8.37 8.09 3.94
N MET A 19 8.02 8.79 5.01
CA MET A 19 8.72 8.68 6.29
C MET A 19 8.36 7.34 6.95
N VAL A 20 9.36 6.56 7.30
CA VAL A 20 9.19 5.24 7.93
C VAL A 20 9.91 5.17 9.27
N SER A 21 9.36 4.38 10.19
CA SER A 21 9.94 4.21 11.52
C SER A 21 11.31 3.53 11.46
N SER A 22 12.16 3.87 12.42
CA SER A 22 13.46 3.23 12.64
C SER A 22 13.36 1.71 12.86
N THR A 23 12.24 1.24 13.43
CA THR A 23 11.96 -0.18 13.71
C THR A 23 11.53 -0.99 12.46
N ARG A 24 11.26 -0.33 11.33
CA ARG A 24 10.83 -0.98 10.09
C ARG A 24 11.78 -2.09 9.64
N GLY A 25 13.09 -1.91 9.82
CA GLY A 25 14.09 -2.89 9.41
C GLY A 25 13.86 -4.28 10.02
N GLU A 26 13.40 -4.35 11.26
CA GLU A 26 13.09 -5.61 11.94
C GLU A 26 11.84 -6.28 11.35
N VAL A 27 10.82 -5.49 11.03
CA VAL A 27 9.59 -5.97 10.39
C VAL A 27 9.91 -6.55 9.01
N VAL A 28 10.75 -5.86 8.23
CA VAL A 28 11.18 -6.35 6.90
C VAL A 28 11.95 -7.66 7.02
N LYS A 29 12.84 -7.81 8.01
CA LYS A 29 13.54 -9.08 8.26
C LYS A 29 12.58 -10.23 8.51
N LYS A 30 11.53 -10.03 9.32
CA LYS A 30 10.49 -11.03 9.59
C LYS A 30 9.66 -11.37 8.34
N LEU A 31 9.45 -10.41 7.45
CA LEU A 31 8.69 -10.58 6.20
C LEU A 31 9.53 -11.07 5.02
N LYS A 32 10.87 -11.13 5.15
CA LYS A 32 11.80 -11.37 4.04
C LYS A 32 11.44 -12.61 3.21
N LYS A 33 11.12 -13.73 3.85
CA LYS A 33 10.74 -14.97 3.14
C LYS A 33 9.52 -14.81 2.22
N PHE A 34 8.56 -13.98 2.60
CA PHE A 34 7.34 -13.71 1.82
C PHE A 34 7.58 -12.68 0.72
N ILE A 35 8.52 -11.76 0.94
CA ILE A 35 8.98 -10.82 -0.09
C ILE A 35 9.75 -11.58 -1.18
N ASP A 36 10.69 -12.45 -0.78
CA ASP A 36 11.56 -13.18 -1.70
C ASP A 36 10.78 -14.20 -2.55
N SER A 37 9.73 -14.82 -1.98
CA SER A 37 8.81 -15.72 -2.70
C SER A 37 7.80 -15.01 -3.60
N GLY A 38 7.67 -13.68 -3.48
CA GLY A 38 6.70 -12.89 -4.23
C GLY A 38 5.28 -12.88 -3.66
N ASP A 39 5.04 -13.47 -2.49
CA ASP A 39 3.77 -13.37 -1.76
C ASP A 39 3.51 -11.94 -1.28
N ILE A 40 4.57 -11.17 -1.03
CA ILE A 40 4.52 -9.73 -0.78
C ILE A 40 5.20 -9.01 -1.93
N GLN A 41 4.41 -8.37 -2.78
CA GLN A 41 4.90 -7.52 -3.87
C GLN A 41 4.83 -6.06 -3.47
N ARG A 42 5.89 -5.32 -3.82
CA ARG A 42 6.05 -3.92 -3.45
C ARG A 42 6.46 -3.12 -4.68
N MET A 43 5.77 -2.01 -4.89
CA MET A 43 6.09 -1.00 -5.89
C MET A 43 6.22 0.37 -5.23
N MET A 44 6.64 1.38 -5.98
CA MET A 44 6.78 2.75 -5.54
C MET A 44 6.21 3.76 -6.55
N THR A 45 5.61 4.83 -6.02
CA THR A 45 5.12 5.98 -6.78
C THR A 45 5.76 7.29 -6.32
N ARG A 46 5.84 8.25 -7.23
CA ARG A 46 6.24 9.64 -6.93
C ARG A 46 5.06 10.58 -6.71
N LYS A 47 3.85 10.13 -7.03
CA LYS A 47 2.62 10.93 -6.94
C LYS A 47 1.62 10.20 -6.06
N ILE A 48 1.01 10.94 -5.15
CA ILE A 48 -0.10 10.47 -4.33
C ILE A 48 -1.35 11.24 -4.79
N GLY A 49 -2.29 10.55 -5.44
CA GLY A 49 -3.62 11.11 -5.74
C GLY A 49 -4.63 10.75 -4.66
N ALA A 50 -4.61 9.48 -4.24
CA ALA A 50 -5.36 8.90 -3.14
C ALA A 50 -4.67 7.61 -2.69
N ALA A 51 -4.90 7.19 -1.44
CA ALA A 51 -4.53 5.88 -0.94
C ALA A 51 -5.77 4.98 -0.89
N VAL A 52 -5.60 3.75 -1.36
CA VAL A 52 -6.62 2.71 -1.27
C VAL A 52 -6.08 1.51 -0.50
N ILE A 53 -6.89 1.00 0.42
CA ILE A 53 -6.63 -0.23 1.17
C ILE A 53 -7.85 -1.11 0.97
N LEU A 54 -7.66 -2.32 0.44
CA LEU A 54 -8.78 -3.19 0.09
C LEU A 54 -8.40 -4.67 0.22
N ASN A 55 -9.41 -5.49 0.48
CA ASN A 55 -9.39 -6.95 0.38
C ASN A 55 -10.57 -7.39 -0.50
N GLU A 56 -10.90 -8.67 -0.56
CA GLU A 56 -11.96 -9.21 -1.44
C GLU A 56 -13.38 -8.74 -1.08
N LYS A 57 -13.58 -8.05 0.05
CA LYS A 57 -14.90 -7.67 0.58
C LYS A 57 -15.07 -6.19 0.90
N GLN A 58 -13.98 -5.52 1.26
CA GLN A 58 -14.02 -4.17 1.81
C GLN A 58 -12.96 -3.29 1.18
N SER A 59 -13.30 -2.01 1.03
CA SER A 59 -12.39 -0.96 0.59
C SER A 59 -12.38 0.22 1.55
N CYS A 60 -11.23 0.86 1.61
CA CYS A 60 -10.97 2.11 2.30
C CYS A 60 -10.24 3.04 1.32
N LEU A 61 -10.76 4.26 1.17
CA LEU A 61 -10.22 5.31 0.32
C LEU A 61 -9.90 6.53 1.17
N ILE A 62 -8.66 7.00 1.07
CA ILE A 62 -8.14 8.15 1.81
C ILE A 62 -7.61 9.16 0.79
N PHE A 63 -8.10 10.38 0.88
CA PHE A 63 -7.60 11.47 0.05
C PHE A 63 -6.50 12.25 0.78
N PRO A 64 -5.57 12.86 0.04
CA PRO A 64 -4.68 13.85 0.59
C PRO A 64 -5.45 15.08 1.10
N ASN A 65 -4.90 15.73 2.11
CA ASN A 65 -5.32 17.07 2.51
C ASN A 65 -4.88 18.12 1.48
N THR A 66 -5.17 19.39 1.75
CA THR A 66 -4.80 20.53 0.89
C THR A 66 -3.30 20.72 0.71
N GLU A 67 -2.45 20.12 1.56
CA GLU A 67 -0.99 20.09 1.43
C GLU A 67 -0.47 18.88 0.64
N GLY A 68 -1.36 18.01 0.15
CA GLY A 68 -1.00 16.80 -0.58
C GLY A 68 -0.48 15.66 0.31
N LYS A 69 -0.66 15.76 1.63
CA LYS A 69 -0.32 14.69 2.58
C LYS A 69 -1.54 13.82 2.82
N LEU A 70 -1.37 12.49 2.83
CA LEU A 70 -2.45 11.57 3.20
C LEU A 70 -2.91 11.87 4.63
N ASP A 71 -4.21 12.12 4.79
CA ASP A 71 -4.83 12.34 6.08
C ASP A 71 -5.71 11.14 6.42
N ALA A 72 -5.15 10.20 7.19
CA ALA A 72 -5.87 9.01 7.61
C ALA A 72 -6.97 9.30 8.67
N GLY A 73 -7.11 10.55 9.13
CA GLY A 73 -8.22 10.95 10.00
C GLY A 73 -9.57 10.94 9.30
N TYR A 74 -9.58 11.01 7.96
CA TYR A 74 -10.79 11.00 7.14
C TYR A 74 -10.69 9.95 6.04
N ALA A 75 -11.53 8.93 6.12
CA ALA A 75 -11.55 7.82 5.17
C ALA A 75 -12.98 7.47 4.76
N PHE A 76 -13.17 7.17 3.48
CA PHE A 76 -14.38 6.51 3.00
C PHE A 76 -14.17 5.00 3.12
N VAL A 77 -15.01 4.33 3.90
CA VAL A 77 -14.93 2.87 4.10
C VAL A 77 -16.27 2.26 3.71
N GLY A 78 -16.24 1.15 2.97
CA GLY A 78 -17.46 0.50 2.55
C GLY A 78 -17.24 -0.87 1.92
N GLU A 79 -18.35 -1.59 1.80
CA GLU A 79 -18.46 -2.91 1.17
C GLU A 79 -19.37 -2.86 -0.08
N ASP A 80 -19.82 -1.66 -0.47
CA ASP A 80 -20.60 -1.46 -1.69
C ASP A 80 -19.80 -1.91 -2.92
N PHE A 81 -20.46 -2.65 -3.81
CA PHE A 81 -19.82 -3.27 -4.96
C PHE A 81 -19.22 -2.24 -5.92
N LEU A 82 -19.92 -1.13 -6.19
CA LEU A 82 -19.42 -0.11 -7.13
C LEU A 82 -18.24 0.66 -6.53
N PHE A 83 -18.32 1.00 -5.24
CA PHE A 83 -17.21 1.61 -4.53
C PHE A 83 -15.98 0.70 -4.48
N HIS A 84 -16.18 -0.58 -4.18
CA HIS A 84 -15.12 -1.59 -4.15
C HIS A 84 -14.44 -1.73 -5.53
N GLN A 85 -15.24 -1.86 -6.58
CA GLN A 85 -14.76 -1.97 -7.97
C GLN A 85 -13.92 -0.75 -8.36
N TRP A 86 -14.41 0.46 -8.05
CA TRP A 86 -13.67 1.69 -8.33
C TRP A 86 -12.31 1.73 -7.62
N CYS A 87 -12.28 1.34 -6.33
CA CYS A 87 -11.02 1.30 -5.56
C CYS A 87 -10.04 0.27 -6.15
N PHE A 88 -10.53 -0.88 -6.61
CA PHE A 88 -9.73 -1.90 -7.25
C PHE A 88 -9.17 -1.42 -8.60
N ASP A 89 -9.97 -0.77 -9.42
CA ASP A 89 -9.54 -0.19 -10.70
C ASP A 89 -8.48 0.91 -10.49
N TYR A 90 -8.69 1.78 -9.51
CA TYR A 90 -7.70 2.79 -9.14
C TYR A 90 -6.40 2.16 -8.63
N PHE A 91 -6.47 1.10 -7.82
CA PHE A 91 -5.28 0.37 -7.37
C PHE A 91 -4.52 -0.22 -8.56
N ASN A 92 -5.21 -0.89 -9.49
CA ASN A 92 -4.59 -1.50 -10.66
C ASN A 92 -3.95 -0.46 -11.57
N TYR A 93 -4.64 0.65 -11.86
CA TYR A 93 -4.08 1.77 -12.60
C TYR A 93 -2.80 2.28 -11.92
N SER A 94 -2.82 2.48 -10.60
CA SER A 94 -1.66 2.92 -9.84
C SER A 94 -0.52 1.89 -9.90
N TRP A 95 -0.85 0.59 -9.82
CA TRP A 95 0.12 -0.51 -9.86
C TRP A 95 0.88 -0.56 -11.18
N TYR A 96 0.19 -0.48 -12.31
CA TYR A 96 0.82 -0.53 -13.64
C TYR A 96 1.64 0.71 -13.98
N ASN A 97 1.36 1.84 -13.33
CA ASN A 97 2.14 3.08 -13.46
C ASN A 97 3.23 3.24 -12.38
N ALA A 98 3.33 2.29 -11.45
CA ALA A 98 4.33 2.33 -10.40
C ALA A 98 5.68 1.81 -10.90
N THR A 99 6.73 2.11 -10.13
CA THR A 99 8.09 1.64 -10.37
C THR A 99 8.49 0.57 -9.37
N PRO A 100 9.48 -0.29 -9.69
CA PRO A 100 9.98 -1.27 -8.73
C PRO A 100 10.40 -0.63 -7.41
N PHE A 101 10.09 -1.30 -6.30
CA PHE A 101 10.40 -0.79 -4.97
C PHE A 101 11.92 -0.73 -4.70
N VAL A 102 12.38 0.41 -4.17
CA VAL A 102 13.79 0.64 -3.81
C VAL A 102 13.87 1.18 -2.37
N GLU A 103 14.29 0.33 -1.42
CA GLU A 103 14.29 0.65 0.02
C GLU A 103 15.04 1.96 0.35
N LYS A 104 16.11 2.28 -0.38
CA LYS A 104 16.93 3.49 -0.18
C LYS A 104 16.21 4.81 -0.44
N ARG A 105 15.04 4.80 -1.11
CA ARG A 105 14.30 6.03 -1.42
C ARG A 105 13.48 6.52 -0.23
N LEU A 106 13.08 5.62 0.67
CA LEU A 106 12.27 5.96 1.84
C LEU A 106 13.02 6.87 2.80
N GLU A 107 12.30 7.79 3.44
CA GLU A 107 12.84 8.70 4.45
C GLU A 107 12.75 8.06 5.84
N LYS A 108 13.73 8.30 6.71
CA LYS A 108 13.76 7.75 8.07
C LYS A 108 13.37 8.84 9.07
N SER A 109 12.46 8.50 9.99
CA SER A 109 12.16 9.30 11.18
C SER A 109 13.28 9.22 12.21
#